data_AF-A0A969N9A0-F1
#
_entry.id   AF-A0A969N9A0-F1
#
_cell.length_a   1.000
_cell.length_b   1.000
_cell.length_c   1.000
_cell.angle_alpha   90.00
_cell.angle_beta   90.00
_cell.angle_gamma   90.00
#
_symmetry.space_group_name_H-M   'P 1'
#
loop_
_entity.id
_entity.type
_entity.pdbx_description
1 polymer ?
#
loop_
_entity_poly.entity_id
_entity_poly.type
_entity_poly.pdbx_seq_one_letter_code
_entity_poly.pdbx_strand_id
1 'polypeptide(L)'
;MIRLFIISMMFWSCAGNSPEEVKENSVSYNNYEYNVLSDSLLNGIQSKILTAFGQSMMLQEAKLITGLDADLEKLYETRKSNLVIYWRSYLKFYESIFYVSRKDQKMAEKACSDGIDFLENLKNKNAEDYALLAMLQGFSFQFHSGMKCSVYY
;
A
#
# COMPACT_ATOMS: atom_id res chain seq x y z
N MET A 1 -19.98 -14.89 50.31
CA MET A 1 -19.14 -13.77 50.79
C MET A 1 -18.50 -13.09 49.60
N ILE A 2 -19.01 -11.92 49.24
CA ILE A 2 -18.51 -11.05 48.19
C ILE A 2 -17.18 -10.44 48.62
N ARG A 3 -16.18 -10.48 47.75
CA ARG A 3 -15.05 -9.53 47.78
C ARG A 3 -14.85 -8.98 46.38
N LEU A 4 -15.53 -7.86 46.11
CA LEU A 4 -15.04 -6.84 45.20
C LEU A 4 -13.76 -6.26 45.82
N PHE A 5 -12.67 -6.22 45.04
CA PHE A 5 -11.67 -5.17 45.19
C PHE A 5 -11.35 -4.62 43.80
N ILE A 6 -11.85 -3.40 43.59
CA ILE A 6 -11.53 -2.50 42.51
C ILE A 6 -10.12 -1.98 42.78
N ILE A 7 -9.19 -2.14 41.84
CA ILE A 7 -7.98 -1.30 41.79
C ILE A 7 -7.98 -0.58 40.45
N SER A 8 -8.53 0.62 40.53
CA SER A 8 -8.42 1.70 39.57
C SER A 8 -7.15 2.51 39.87
N MET A 9 -6.59 3.10 38.82
CA MET A 9 -5.56 4.14 38.78
C MET A 9 -4.11 3.74 39.05
N MET A 10 -3.27 3.83 38.01
CA MET A 10 -2.32 4.94 37.89
C MET A 10 -2.12 5.30 36.41
N PHE A 11 -2.77 6.39 35.99
CA PHE A 11 -2.31 7.19 34.86
C PHE A 11 -1.04 7.90 35.30
N TRP A 12 0.10 7.43 34.82
CA TRP A 12 1.32 8.22 34.92
C TRP A 12 1.36 9.19 33.73
N SER A 13 0.92 10.42 34.00
CA SER A 13 1.19 11.56 33.15
C SER A 13 2.60 12.05 33.47
N CYS A 14 3.54 11.86 32.56
CA CYS A 14 4.79 12.63 32.58
C CYS A 14 4.54 13.94 31.83
N ALA A 15 4.21 14.99 32.57
CA ALA A 15 4.35 16.35 32.09
C ALA A 15 5.80 16.79 32.35
N GLY A 16 6.61 16.82 31.30
CA GLY A 16 7.93 17.45 31.29
C GLY A 16 8.03 18.38 30.08
N ASN A 17 7.96 19.70 30.32
CA ASN A 17 8.24 20.72 29.32
C ASN A 17 9.72 21.12 29.38
N SER A 18 10.43 20.82 28.27
CA SER A 18 11.46 21.57 27.49
C SER A 18 12.47 22.52 28.18
N PRO A 19 13.61 22.90 27.53
CA PRO A 19 13.99 22.67 26.13
C PRO A 19 15.42 22.14 25.93
N GLU A 20 15.56 21.09 25.12
CA GLU A 20 16.80 20.85 24.36
C GLU A 20 16.44 20.79 22.88
N GLU A 21 17.08 21.65 22.10
CA GLU A 21 16.98 21.72 20.65
C GLU A 21 17.47 20.40 20.04
N VAL A 22 16.53 19.50 19.76
CA VAL A 22 16.77 18.42 18.81
C VAL A 22 16.80 19.07 17.44
N LYS A 23 17.99 19.12 16.83
CA LYS A 23 18.13 19.38 15.40
C LYS A 23 17.43 18.27 14.64
N GLU A 24 16.15 18.50 14.36
CA GLU A 24 15.37 17.74 13.40
C GLU A 24 16.06 17.89 12.06
N ASN A 25 16.79 16.85 11.64
CA ASN A 25 17.08 16.65 10.23
C ASN A 25 15.74 16.38 9.56
N SER A 26 15.01 17.46 9.29
CA SER A 26 13.87 17.45 8.38
C SER A 26 14.42 16.92 7.06
N VAL A 27 14.02 15.69 6.71
CA VAL A 27 14.19 15.19 5.35
C VAL A 27 13.30 16.06 4.49
N SER A 28 13.92 17.10 3.97
CA SER A 28 13.33 18.05 3.05
C SER A 28 13.05 17.31 1.74
N TYR A 29 11.76 17.04 1.48
CA TYR A 29 11.29 16.68 0.15
C TYR A 29 11.42 17.93 -0.74
N ASN A 30 12.63 18.17 -1.27
CA ASN A 30 12.87 19.31 -2.14
C ASN A 30 12.35 19.07 -3.56
N ASN A 31 11.45 19.97 -3.96
CA ASN A 31 11.25 20.58 -5.27
C ASN A 31 11.05 19.66 -6.49
N TYR A 32 9.78 19.42 -6.81
CA TYR A 32 9.34 19.17 -8.17
C TYR A 32 8.57 20.40 -8.67
N GLU A 33 9.15 21.05 -9.67
CA GLU A 33 8.55 22.13 -10.45
C GLU A 33 7.25 21.60 -11.08
N TYR A 34 6.15 22.24 -10.69
CA TYR A 34 4.81 21.68 -10.79
C TYR A 34 4.13 22.06 -12.11
N ASN A 35 4.00 21.10 -13.02
CA ASN A 35 3.09 21.22 -14.15
C ASN A 35 1.65 20.91 -13.69
N VAL A 36 0.82 21.96 -13.67
CA VAL A 36 -0.52 22.09 -13.03
C VAL A 36 -1.54 20.99 -13.38
N LEU A 37 -1.32 20.21 -14.45
CA LEU A 37 -2.23 19.13 -14.88
C LEU A 37 -2.05 17.80 -14.17
N SER A 38 -0.82 17.46 -13.76
CA SER A 38 -0.47 16.10 -13.31
C SER A 38 -0.62 15.90 -11.80
N ASP A 39 -1.14 16.92 -11.13
CA ASP A 39 -1.18 16.96 -9.69
C ASP A 39 -2.55 16.64 -9.10
N SER A 40 -3.61 16.89 -9.88
CA SER A 40 -4.96 16.45 -9.50
C SER A 40 -5.08 14.93 -9.34
N LEU A 41 -4.29 14.14 -10.08
CA LEU A 41 -4.36 12.68 -9.99
C LEU A 41 -3.78 12.17 -8.66
N LEU A 42 -2.57 12.62 -8.28
CA LEU A 42 -1.91 12.18 -7.06
C LEU A 42 -2.53 12.80 -5.79
N ASN A 43 -3.16 13.96 -5.91
CA ASN A 43 -3.84 14.61 -4.78
C ASN A 43 -4.98 13.74 -4.25
N GLY A 44 -4.83 13.25 -3.02
CA GLY A 44 -5.79 12.35 -2.38
C GLY A 44 -5.85 10.96 -3.02
N ILE A 45 -4.79 10.52 -3.71
CA ILE A 45 -4.77 9.26 -4.47
C ILE A 45 -5.16 8.04 -3.64
N GLN A 46 -4.76 7.96 -2.36
CA GLN A 46 -5.20 6.87 -1.48
C GLN A 46 -6.73 6.80 -1.39
N SER A 47 -7.41 7.93 -1.23
CA SER A 47 -8.88 7.99 -1.17
C SER A 47 -9.50 7.57 -2.52
N LYS A 48 -8.88 7.97 -3.64
CA LYS A 48 -9.32 7.57 -4.99
C LYS A 48 -9.20 6.06 -5.20
N ILE A 49 -8.08 5.46 -4.78
CA ILE A 49 -7.85 4.00 -4.83
C ILE A 49 -8.91 3.28 -3.99
N LEU A 50 -9.11 3.70 -2.73
CA LEU A 50 -10.10 3.07 -1.84
C LEU A 50 -11.53 3.21 -2.37
N THR A 51 -11.87 4.37 -2.95
CA THR A 51 -13.17 4.61 -3.58
C THR A 51 -13.36 3.72 -4.81
N ALA A 52 -12.37 3.64 -5.70
CA ALA A 52 -12.41 2.79 -6.88
C ALA A 52 -12.53 1.31 -6.50
N PHE A 53 -11.81 0.86 -5.46
CA PHE A 53 -11.93 -0.48 -4.91
C PHE A 53 -13.33 -0.74 -4.36
N GLY A 54 -13.84 0.12 -3.48
CA GLY A 54 -15.17 -0.03 -2.89
C GLY A 54 -16.28 -0.07 -3.93
N GLN A 55 -16.24 0.83 -4.92
CA GLN A 55 -17.20 0.83 -6.04
C GLN A 55 -17.05 -0.42 -6.93
N SER A 56 -15.83 -0.88 -7.20
CA SER A 56 -15.59 -2.13 -7.94
C SER A 56 -16.20 -3.32 -7.21
N MET A 57 -16.08 -3.39 -5.89
CA MET A 57 -16.71 -4.43 -5.07
C MET A 57 -18.24 -4.38 -5.15
N MET A 58 -18.84 -3.18 -5.09
CA MET A 58 -20.29 -3.00 -5.19
C MET A 58 -20.84 -3.37 -6.58
N LEU A 59 -20.16 -2.93 -7.64
CA LEU A 59 -20.55 -3.16 -9.03
C LEU A 59 -20.14 -4.54 -9.54
N GLN A 60 -19.25 -5.22 -8.83
CA GLN A 60 -18.62 -6.48 -9.23
C GLN A 60 -17.82 -6.39 -10.55
N GLU A 61 -17.26 -5.21 -10.83
CA GLU A 61 -16.51 -4.92 -12.05
C GLU A 61 -15.15 -4.31 -11.72
N ALA A 62 -14.07 -4.80 -12.34
CA ALA A 62 -12.72 -4.28 -12.13
C ALA A 62 -12.44 -2.96 -12.88
N LYS A 63 -13.41 -2.42 -13.62
CA LYS A 63 -13.21 -1.32 -14.57
C LYS A 63 -12.68 -0.04 -13.90
N LEU A 64 -13.12 0.25 -12.68
CA LEU A 64 -12.69 1.46 -11.97
C LEU A 64 -11.24 1.35 -11.46
N ILE A 65 -10.87 0.18 -10.93
CA ILE A 65 -9.49 -0.12 -10.52
C ILE A 65 -8.54 -0.08 -11.73
N THR A 66 -8.88 -0.82 -12.79
CA THR A 66 -8.06 -0.90 -14.01
C THR A 66 -7.97 0.43 -14.76
N GLY A 67 -9.04 1.23 -14.75
CA GLY A 67 -9.02 2.59 -15.28
C GLY A 67 -8.05 3.50 -14.52
N LEU A 68 -8.07 3.45 -13.18
CA LEU A 68 -7.16 4.25 -12.36
C LEU A 68 -5.69 3.81 -12.54
N ASP A 69 -5.41 2.51 -12.70
CA ASP A 69 -4.06 2.01 -13.00
C ASP A 69 -3.58 2.53 -14.36
N ALA A 70 -4.44 2.54 -15.38
CA ALA A 70 -4.10 3.09 -16.69
C ALA A 70 -3.77 4.59 -16.64
N ASP A 71 -4.47 5.36 -15.80
CA ASP A 71 -4.19 6.79 -15.61
C ASP A 71 -2.88 7.02 -14.85
N LEU A 72 -2.59 6.20 -13.83
CA LEU A 72 -1.31 6.23 -13.13
C LEU A 72 -0.16 5.79 -14.05
N GLU A 73 -0.37 4.84 -14.95
CA GLU A 73 0.66 4.42 -15.90
C GLU A 73 1.03 5.54 -16.86
N LYS A 74 0.05 6.22 -17.47
CA LYS A 74 0.30 7.40 -18.30
C LYS A 74 1.07 8.49 -17.55
N LEU A 75 0.74 8.68 -16.27
CA LEU A 75 1.45 9.63 -15.40
C LEU A 75 2.91 9.19 -15.19
N TYR A 76 3.15 7.90 -14.97
CA TYR A 76 4.49 7.34 -14.84
C TYR A 76 5.30 7.49 -16.13
N GLU A 77 4.72 7.26 -17.29
CA GLU A 77 5.37 7.45 -18.58
C GLU A 77 5.90 8.88 -18.77
N THR A 78 5.20 9.87 -18.21
CA THR A 78 5.58 11.28 -18.27
C THR A 78 6.58 11.68 -17.19
N ARG A 79 6.34 11.30 -15.93
CA ARG A 79 7.12 11.78 -14.77
C ARG A 79 8.27 10.87 -14.35
N LYS A 80 8.24 9.57 -14.70
CA LYS A 80 9.19 8.54 -14.25
C LYS A 80 9.46 8.58 -12.73
N SER A 81 8.41 8.81 -11.95
CA SER A 81 8.49 9.04 -10.51
C SER A 81 8.27 7.75 -9.71
N ASN A 82 9.14 7.52 -8.71
CA ASN A 82 8.99 6.41 -7.77
C ASN A 82 7.66 6.46 -7.00
N LEU A 83 7.17 7.65 -6.67
CA LEU A 83 5.89 7.82 -5.98
C LEU A 83 4.73 7.28 -6.81
N VAL A 84 4.78 7.43 -8.14
CA VAL A 84 3.74 6.87 -9.03
C VAL A 84 3.81 5.34 -9.00
N ILE A 85 5.01 4.77 -9.05
CA ILE A 85 5.20 3.32 -8.93
C ILE A 85 4.68 2.79 -7.59
N TYR A 86 4.96 3.50 -6.48
CA TYR A 86 4.42 3.15 -5.17
C TYR A 86 2.88 3.08 -5.20
N TRP A 87 2.20 4.11 -5.71
CA TRP A 87 0.73 4.13 -5.77
C TRP A 87 0.14 3.10 -6.74
N ARG A 88 0.82 2.82 -7.86
CA ARG A 88 0.42 1.73 -8.76
C ARG A 88 0.51 0.37 -8.06
N SER A 89 1.59 0.14 -7.32
CA SER A 89 1.79 -1.10 -6.57
C SER A 89 0.75 -1.26 -5.45
N TYR A 90 0.41 -0.17 -4.76
CA TYR A 90 -0.66 -0.14 -3.77
C TYR A 90 -2.05 -0.40 -4.38
N LEU A 91 -2.33 0.12 -5.57
CA LEU A 91 -3.56 -0.18 -6.31
C LEU A 91 -3.62 -1.66 -6.73
N LYS A 92 -2.49 -2.24 -7.16
CA LYS A 92 -2.37 -3.67 -7.50
C LYS A 92 -2.70 -4.60 -6.34
N PHE A 93 -2.38 -4.20 -5.10
CA PHE A 93 -2.81 -4.94 -3.91
C PHE A 93 -4.34 -5.02 -3.81
N TYR A 94 -5.06 -3.90 -3.99
CA TYR A 94 -6.52 -3.87 -3.97
C TYR A 94 -7.15 -4.56 -5.18
N GLU A 95 -6.53 -4.46 -6.36
CA GLU A 95 -6.93 -5.22 -7.54
C GLU A 95 -6.88 -6.73 -7.26
N SER A 96 -5.80 -7.18 -6.60
CA SER A 96 -5.66 -8.57 -6.21
C SER A 96 -6.74 -9.01 -5.21
N ILE A 97 -7.02 -8.22 -4.16
CA ILE A 97 -8.11 -8.48 -3.21
C ILE A 97 -9.47 -8.56 -3.92
N PHE A 98 -9.73 -7.66 -4.88
CA PHE A 98 -10.95 -7.71 -5.68
C PHE A 98 -11.07 -9.06 -6.39
N TYR A 99 -10.03 -9.52 -7.10
CA TYR A 99 -10.08 -10.80 -7.79
C TYR A 99 -10.16 -12.01 -6.85
N VAL A 100 -9.53 -11.96 -5.67
CA VAL A 100 -9.73 -12.98 -4.61
C VAL A 100 -11.20 -13.07 -4.24
N SER A 101 -11.89 -11.94 -4.05
CA SER A 101 -13.32 -11.91 -3.74
C SER A 101 -14.20 -12.50 -4.85
N ARG A 102 -13.71 -12.46 -6.09
CA ARG A 102 -14.35 -13.06 -7.28
C ARG A 102 -14.00 -14.54 -7.47
N LYS A 103 -13.16 -15.12 -6.61
CA LYS A 103 -12.58 -16.47 -6.77
C LYS A 103 -11.78 -16.62 -8.07
N ASP A 104 -11.29 -15.51 -8.62
CA ASP A 104 -10.41 -15.51 -9.79
C ASP A 104 -8.96 -15.48 -9.32
N GLN A 105 -8.48 -16.65 -8.88
CA GLN A 105 -7.14 -16.79 -8.30
C GLN A 105 -6.03 -16.39 -9.29
N LYS A 106 -6.22 -16.69 -10.58
CA LYS A 106 -5.23 -16.37 -11.62
C LYS A 106 -5.06 -14.86 -11.77
N MET A 107 -6.16 -14.12 -11.87
CA MET A 107 -6.09 -12.66 -11.97
C MET A 107 -5.62 -12.02 -10.67
N ALA A 108 -6.00 -12.59 -9.52
CA ALA A 108 -5.52 -12.14 -8.23
C ALA A 108 -4.00 -12.27 -8.10
N GLU A 109 -3.46 -13.45 -8.40
CA GLU A 109 -2.02 -13.72 -8.36
C GLU A 109 -1.27 -12.83 -9.34
N LYS A 110 -1.79 -12.66 -10.57
CA LYS A 110 -1.19 -11.76 -11.56
C LYS A 110 -1.12 -10.32 -11.04
N ALA A 111 -2.22 -9.77 -10.54
CA ALA A 111 -2.24 -8.41 -10.03
C ALA A 111 -1.27 -8.23 -8.85
N CYS A 112 -1.22 -9.19 -7.93
CA CYS A 112 -0.26 -9.16 -6.82
C CYS A 112 1.19 -9.20 -7.32
N SER A 113 1.48 -10.06 -8.29
CA SER A 113 2.81 -10.21 -8.87
C SER A 113 3.24 -8.94 -9.62
N ASP A 114 2.35 -8.34 -10.42
CA ASP A 114 2.61 -7.06 -11.08
C ASP A 114 3.04 -5.98 -10.06
N GLY A 115 2.35 -5.91 -8.90
CA GLY A 115 2.70 -4.96 -7.83
C GLY A 115 4.04 -5.25 -7.15
N ILE A 116 4.39 -6.54 -6.97
CA ILE A 116 5.70 -6.95 -6.46
C ILE A 116 6.79 -6.53 -7.46
N ASP A 117 6.63 -6.85 -8.74
CA ASP A 117 7.59 -6.55 -9.79
C ASP A 117 7.85 -5.04 -9.91
N PHE A 118 6.80 -4.23 -9.80
CA PHE A 118 6.92 -2.77 -9.80
C PHE A 118 7.85 -2.27 -8.69
N LEU A 119 7.69 -2.79 -7.47
CA LEU A 119 8.52 -2.39 -6.34
C LEU A 119 9.90 -3.01 -6.42
N GLU A 120 10.06 -4.31 -6.72
CA GLU A 120 11.37 -4.97 -6.78
C GLU A 120 12.32 -4.26 -7.73
N ASN A 121 11.82 -3.78 -8.88
CA ASN A 121 12.61 -3.05 -9.87
C ASN A 121 12.84 -1.56 -9.55
N LEU A 122 12.24 -1.03 -8.48
CA LEU A 122 12.40 0.36 -8.06
C LEU A 122 13.82 0.64 -7.52
N LYS A 123 14.48 1.68 -8.03
CA LYS A 123 15.77 2.16 -7.48
C LYS A 123 15.53 3.07 -6.27
N ASN A 124 16.47 3.08 -5.32
CA ASN A 124 16.45 3.96 -4.15
C ASN A 124 15.17 3.84 -3.28
N LYS A 125 14.75 2.61 -2.99
CA LYS A 125 13.60 2.32 -2.13
C LYS A 125 13.77 2.95 -0.74
N ASN A 126 12.71 3.56 -0.23
CA ASN A 126 12.61 4.02 1.15
C ASN A 126 11.91 2.96 2.03
N ALA A 127 11.72 3.26 3.31
CA ALA A 127 11.09 2.34 4.26
C ALA A 127 9.64 1.98 3.90
N GLU A 128 8.86 2.92 3.35
CA GLU A 128 7.48 2.70 2.94
C GLU A 128 7.40 1.78 1.72
N ASP A 129 8.31 1.94 0.75
CA ASP A 129 8.41 1.05 -0.41
C ASP A 129 8.69 -0.40 0.02
N TYR A 130 9.60 -0.60 0.98
CA TYR A 130 9.87 -1.93 1.53
C TYR A 130 8.69 -2.48 2.34
N ALA A 131 7.99 -1.64 3.10
CA ALA A 131 6.81 -2.08 3.84
C ALA A 131 5.71 -2.54 2.88
N LEU A 132 5.47 -1.81 1.80
CA LEU A 132 4.50 -2.18 0.77
C LEU A 132 4.92 -3.46 0.02
N LEU A 133 6.19 -3.60 -0.32
CA LEU A 133 6.74 -4.80 -0.95
C LEU A 133 6.54 -6.03 -0.05
N ALA A 134 6.89 -5.91 1.24
CA ALA A 134 6.70 -6.99 2.21
C ALA A 134 5.22 -7.36 2.38
N MET A 135 4.32 -6.37 2.37
CA MET A 135 2.87 -6.61 2.44
C MET A 135 2.38 -7.41 1.23
N LEU A 136 2.79 -7.03 0.02
CA LEU A 136 2.45 -7.75 -1.22
C LEU A 136 3.04 -9.17 -1.24
N GLN A 137 4.32 -9.34 -0.89
CA GLN A 137 4.97 -10.65 -0.81
C GLN A 137 4.28 -11.55 0.23
N GLY A 138 3.94 -11.02 1.40
CA GLY A 138 3.18 -11.76 2.41
C GLY A 138 1.79 -12.16 1.92
N PHE A 139 1.10 -11.28 1.20
CA PHE A 139 -0.19 -11.58 0.58
C PHE A 139 -0.09 -12.61 -0.54
N SER A 140 1.03 -12.65 -1.26
CA SER A 140 1.25 -13.59 -2.37
C SER A 140 1.33 -15.07 -1.93
N PHE A 141 1.64 -15.34 -0.65
CA PHE A 141 1.76 -16.71 -0.15
C PHE A 141 0.48 -17.53 -0.31
N GLN A 142 -0.69 -16.91 -0.30
CA GLN A 142 -1.96 -17.63 -0.50
C GLN A 142 -2.12 -18.19 -1.93
N PHE A 143 -1.38 -17.66 -2.91
CA PHE A 143 -1.45 -18.12 -4.30
C PHE A 143 -0.54 -19.32 -4.56
N HIS A 144 0.49 -19.48 -3.74
CA HIS A 144 1.42 -20.59 -3.81
C HIS A 144 0.79 -21.85 -3.19
N SER A 145 0.09 -22.62 -4.01
CA SER A 145 -0.47 -23.92 -3.60
C SER A 145 0.60 -25.01 -3.64
N GLY A 146 0.97 -25.54 -2.47
CA GLY A 146 1.73 -26.77 -2.33
C GLY A 146 3.24 -26.63 -2.55
N MET A 147 3.97 -26.32 -1.48
CA MET A 147 5.21 -27.07 -1.26
C MET A 147 4.83 -28.55 -1.24
N LYS A 148 4.98 -29.24 -2.37
CA LYS A 148 5.25 -30.68 -2.33
C LYS A 148 6.55 -30.81 -1.57
N CYS A 149 6.48 -30.93 -0.25
CA CYS A 149 7.51 -31.63 0.51
C CYS A 149 7.58 -33.02 -0.12
N SER A 150 8.43 -33.16 -1.13
CA SER A 150 8.93 -34.46 -1.56
C SER A 150 9.74 -34.96 -0.38
N VAL A 151 9.08 -35.71 0.50
CA VAL A 151 9.76 -36.56 1.46
C VAL A 151 10.40 -37.64 0.59
N TYR A 152 11.69 -37.48 0.32
CA TYR A 152 12.51 -38.54 -0.24
C TYR A 152 12.56 -39.65 0.82
N TYR A 153 11.85 -40.75 0.56
CA TYR A 153 12.00 -42.02 1.27
C TYR A 153 13.06 -42.87 0.60
#